data_AF-A0A950DER2-F1
#
_entry.id   AF-A0A950DER2-F1
#
_cell.length_a   1.000
_cell.length_b   1.000
_cell.length_c   1.000
_cell.angle_alpha   90.00
_cell.angle_beta   90.00
_cell.angle_gamma   90.00
#
_symmetry.space_group_name_H-M   'P 1'
#
loop_
_entity.id
_entity.type
_entity.pdbx_description
1 polymer ?
#
loop_
_entity_poly.entity_id
_entity_poly.type
_entity_poly.pdbx_seq_one_letter_code
_entity_poly.pdbx_strand_id
1 'polypeptide(L)'
;TSSLLLARGFSHKAVRDPAGGSIVFLSSVIAFSGKPAVSVYGATKAALMGLTKSLAVELAPDRVRVNSIAPGFVETEMFEEARAVMTDEQVEALRQAHPLGFGSARDVAHAVAFLLADTGRWITGSTLIVDGGYSAQ
;
A
#
# COMPACT_ATOMS: atom_id res chain seq x y z
N THR A 1 13.75 -2.22 4.44
CA THR A 1 14.53 -1.79 5.63
C THR A 1 14.11 -0.42 6.13
N SER A 2 13.98 0.60 5.28
CA SER A 2 13.60 1.96 5.70
C SER A 2 12.21 2.05 6.37
N SER A 3 11.23 1.30 5.87
CA SER A 3 9.88 1.23 6.46
C SER A 3 9.87 0.75 7.92
N LEU A 4 10.66 -0.28 8.23
CA LEU A 4 10.84 -0.79 9.58
C LEU A 4 11.53 0.24 10.49
N LEU A 5 12.56 0.93 9.99
CA LEU A 5 13.28 1.94 10.77
C LEU A 5 12.40 3.15 11.09
N LEU A 6 11.58 3.60 10.14
CA LEU A 6 10.61 4.67 10.39
C LEU A 6 9.57 4.24 11.43
N ALA A 7 8.98 3.05 11.27
CA ALA A 7 8.02 2.54 12.25
C ALA A 7 8.64 2.42 13.66
N ARG A 8 9.89 1.94 13.75
CA ARG A 8 10.63 1.89 15.02
C ARG A 8 10.87 3.29 15.60
N GLY A 9 11.23 4.26 14.76
CA GLY A 9 11.44 5.65 15.18
C GLY A 9 10.19 6.29 15.76
N PHE A 10 9.05 6.17 15.06
CA PHE A 10 7.77 6.72 15.51
C PHE A 10 7.17 5.97 16.71
N SER A 11 7.58 4.72 16.95
CA SER A 11 7.17 3.94 18.13
C SER A 11 8.10 4.14 19.33
N HIS A 12 9.21 4.86 19.16
CA HIS A 12 10.17 5.09 20.23
C HIS A 12 9.56 5.97 21.33
N LYS A 13 9.77 5.60 22.60
CA LYS A 13 9.18 6.29 23.76
C LYS A 13 9.42 7.81 23.80
N ALA A 14 10.55 8.27 23.26
CA ALA A 14 10.90 9.69 23.22
C ALA A 14 10.17 10.51 22.14
N VAL A 15 9.55 9.86 21.15
CA VAL A 15 8.92 10.51 19.99
C VAL A 15 7.44 10.20 19.89
N ARG A 16 7.02 9.02 20.36
CA ARG A 16 5.63 8.56 20.25
C ARG A 16 4.66 9.51 20.97
N ASP A 17 3.50 9.72 20.37
CA ASP A 17 2.40 10.43 21.00
C ASP A 17 1.73 9.52 22.04
N PRO A 18 1.53 9.96 23.31
CA PRO A 18 0.80 9.21 24.32
C PRO A 18 -0.65 8.84 23.94
N ALA A 19 -1.27 9.58 23.01
CA ALA A 19 -2.58 9.29 22.47
C ALA A 19 -2.59 8.10 21.49
N GLY A 20 -1.41 7.67 21.02
CA GLY A 20 -1.26 6.62 20.02
C GLY A 20 -0.98 7.17 18.62
N GLY A 21 -1.23 6.37 17.59
CA GLY A 21 -0.95 6.80 16.21
C GLY A 21 -1.45 5.82 15.16
N SER A 22 -1.17 6.16 13.90
CA SER A 22 -1.49 5.30 12.76
C SER A 22 -0.38 5.34 11.74
N ILE A 23 0.06 4.17 11.29
CA ILE A 23 1.07 3.97 10.27
C ILE A 23 0.42 3.29 9.07
N VAL A 24 0.66 3.80 7.87
CA VAL A 24 0.19 3.20 6.62
C VAL A 24 1.39 2.97 5.70
N PHE A 25 1.64 1.71 5.35
CA PHE A 25 2.65 1.35 4.36
C PHE A 25 2.07 1.28 2.95
N LEU A 26 2.89 1.61 1.96
CA LEU A 26 2.54 1.51 0.54
C LEU A 26 3.07 0.18 -0.03
N SER A 27 2.19 -0.80 -0.12
CA SER A 27 2.38 -2.07 -0.81
C SER A 27 2.07 -1.92 -2.33
N SER A 28 1.52 -2.94 -2.98
CA SER A 28 1.00 -2.95 -4.34
C SER A 28 0.20 -4.23 -4.57
N VAL A 29 -0.75 -4.23 -5.51
CA VAL A 29 -1.50 -5.44 -5.91
C VAL A 29 -0.62 -6.58 -6.41
N ILE A 30 0.59 -6.28 -6.90
CA ILE A 30 1.55 -7.30 -7.30
C ILE A 30 1.99 -8.20 -6.13
N ALA A 31 1.80 -7.75 -4.89
CA ALA A 31 2.09 -8.57 -3.72
C ALA A 31 1.12 -9.76 -3.57
N PHE A 32 -0.05 -9.69 -4.22
CA PHE A 32 -1.08 -10.73 -4.18
C PHE A 32 -1.01 -11.69 -5.38
N SER A 33 -0.36 -11.28 -6.47
CA SER A 33 -0.31 -12.04 -7.72
C SER A 33 1.07 -11.96 -8.36
N GLY A 34 1.65 -13.09 -8.73
CA GLY A 34 2.92 -13.10 -9.47
C GLY A 34 2.77 -12.56 -10.89
N LYS A 35 3.58 -11.57 -11.27
CA LYS A 35 3.76 -11.18 -12.67
C LYS A 35 5.20 -11.36 -13.12
N PRO A 36 5.43 -11.70 -14.40
CA PRO A 36 6.77 -11.72 -14.99
C PRO A 36 7.51 -10.40 -14.80
N ALA A 37 8.84 -10.46 -14.79
CA ALA A 37 9.76 -9.31 -14.73
C ALA A 37 9.72 -8.43 -13.47
N VAL A 38 8.86 -8.72 -12.48
CA VAL A 38 8.74 -7.92 -11.24
C VAL A 38 8.87 -8.76 -9.96
N SER A 39 9.61 -9.89 -10.01
CA SER A 39 9.73 -10.84 -8.89
C SER A 39 10.27 -10.21 -7.61
N VAL A 40 11.38 -9.49 -7.68
CA VAL A 40 12.00 -8.83 -6.52
C VAL A 40 11.09 -7.72 -5.99
N TYR A 41 10.54 -6.90 -6.88
CA TYR A 41 9.58 -5.86 -6.49
C TYR A 41 8.37 -6.45 -5.77
N GLY A 42 7.73 -7.48 -6.34
CA GLY A 42 6.61 -8.20 -5.74
C GLY A 42 6.95 -8.78 -4.37
N ALA A 43 8.11 -9.43 -4.23
CA ALA A 43 8.57 -9.96 -2.94
C ALA A 43 8.72 -8.86 -1.88
N THR A 44 9.30 -7.70 -2.25
CA THR A 44 9.44 -6.58 -1.30
C THR A 44 8.11 -5.99 -0.87
N LYS A 45 7.12 -5.91 -1.78
CA LYS A 45 5.77 -5.42 -1.47
C LYS A 45 4.99 -6.43 -0.63
N ALA A 46 5.12 -7.73 -0.89
CA ALA A 46 4.57 -8.78 -0.03
C ALA A 46 5.19 -8.76 1.38
N ALA A 47 6.49 -8.47 1.50
CA ALA A 47 7.14 -8.34 2.81
C ALA A 47 6.52 -7.22 3.66
N LEU A 48 6.04 -6.12 3.05
CA LEU A 48 5.32 -5.06 3.77
C LEU A 48 4.00 -5.55 4.36
N MET A 49 3.30 -6.48 3.71
CA MET A 49 2.06 -7.05 4.26
C MET A 49 2.33 -7.92 5.48
N GLY A 50 3.40 -8.71 5.45
CA GLY A 50 3.86 -9.47 6.63
C GLY A 50 4.26 -8.54 7.77
N LEU A 51 5.08 -7.53 7.47
CA LEU A 51 5.51 -6.52 8.44
C LEU A 51 4.33 -5.77 9.07
N THR A 52 3.34 -5.42 8.26
CA THR A 52 2.10 -4.76 8.72
C THR A 52 1.41 -5.57 9.80
N LYS A 53 1.25 -6.88 9.59
CA LYS A 53 0.59 -7.77 10.56
C LYS A 53 1.37 -7.88 11.86
N SER A 54 2.68 -8.09 11.78
CA SER A 54 3.54 -8.18 12.97
C SER A 54 3.51 -6.88 13.79
N LEU A 55 3.77 -5.74 13.14
CA LEU A 55 3.80 -4.45 13.84
C LEU A 55 2.44 -4.02 14.37
N ALA A 56 1.34 -4.39 13.70
CA ALA A 56 0.00 -4.09 14.19
C ALA A 56 -0.27 -4.73 15.56
N VAL A 57 0.24 -5.94 15.81
CA VAL A 57 0.10 -6.63 17.10
C VAL A 57 1.13 -6.11 18.11
N GLU A 58 2.39 -5.95 17.69
CA GLU A 58 3.47 -5.48 18.56
C GLU A 58 3.23 -4.07 19.11
N LEU A 59 2.62 -3.19 18.32
CA LEU A 59 2.42 -1.78 18.67
C LEU A 59 1.01 -1.46 19.19
N ALA A 60 0.11 -2.45 19.23
CA ALA A 60 -1.25 -2.28 19.77
C ALA A 60 -1.26 -1.80 21.25
N PRO A 61 -0.39 -2.28 22.16
CA PRO A 61 -0.32 -1.78 23.54
C PRO A 61 -0.01 -0.28 23.63
N ASP A 62 0.67 0.27 22.61
CA ASP A 62 1.01 1.69 22.49
C ASP A 62 -0.06 2.49 21.74
N ARG A 63 -1.24 1.89 21.48
CA ARG A 63 -2.35 2.49 20.74
C ARG A 63 -1.96 2.93 19.31
N VAL A 64 -0.98 2.26 18.71
CA VAL A 64 -0.58 2.50 17.32
C VAL A 64 -1.21 1.45 16.43
N ARG A 65 -1.93 1.91 15.40
CA ARG A 65 -2.47 1.07 14.34
C ARG A 65 -1.48 0.99 13.18
N VAL A 66 -1.36 -0.17 12.57
CA VAL A 66 -0.48 -0.35 11.40
C VAL A 66 -1.27 -1.04 10.31
N ASN A 67 -1.39 -0.39 9.16
CA ASN A 67 -2.04 -0.94 7.98
C ASN A 67 -1.15 -0.76 6.75
N SER A 68 -1.56 -1.36 5.65
CA SER A 68 -0.98 -1.06 4.35
C SER A 68 -2.05 -0.87 3.29
N ILE A 69 -1.66 -0.23 2.20
CA ILE A 69 -2.49 -0.08 1.00
C ILE A 69 -1.76 -0.76 -0.15
N ALA A 70 -2.52 -1.43 -1.00
CA ALA A 70 -2.04 -2.09 -2.21
C ALA A 70 -2.69 -1.43 -3.44
N PRO A 71 -2.04 -0.40 -4.02
CA PRO A 71 -2.52 0.22 -5.23
C PRO A 71 -2.39 -0.69 -6.45
N GLY A 72 -3.33 -0.56 -7.38
CA GLY A 72 -3.26 -1.03 -8.76
C GLY A 72 -2.41 -0.10 -9.63
N PHE A 73 -2.75 0.01 -10.91
CA PHE A 73 -2.14 1.00 -11.79
C PHE A 73 -2.70 2.39 -11.52
N VAL A 74 -1.79 3.34 -11.30
CA VAL A 74 -2.09 4.72 -10.94
C VAL A 74 -1.29 5.66 -11.83
N GLU A 75 -1.95 6.66 -12.40
CA GLU A 75 -1.35 7.69 -13.26
C GLU A 75 -0.37 8.54 -12.44
N THR A 76 0.90 8.16 -12.52
CA THR A 76 2.04 8.75 -11.80
C THR A 76 3.25 8.76 -12.72
N GLU A 77 4.29 9.51 -12.37
CA GLU A 77 5.56 9.52 -13.10
C GLU A 77 6.15 8.10 -13.26
N MET A 78 6.07 7.27 -12.21
CA MET A 78 6.49 5.86 -12.27
C MET A 78 5.72 5.04 -13.32
N PHE A 79 4.42 5.34 -13.52
CA PHE A 79 3.63 4.69 -14.56
C PHE A 79 4.03 5.18 -15.95
N GLU A 80 4.30 6.47 -16.13
CA GLU A 80 4.76 7.01 -17.40
C GLU A 80 6.14 6.44 -17.81
N GLU A 81 7.06 6.28 -16.85
CA GLU A 81 8.34 5.59 -17.08
C GLU A 81 8.13 4.13 -17.51
N ALA A 82 7.20 3.41 -16.85
CA ALA A 82 6.88 2.03 -17.21
C ALA A 82 6.20 1.94 -18.58
N ARG A 83 5.36 2.92 -18.91
CA ARG A 83 4.66 3.04 -20.20
C ARG A 83 5.63 3.31 -21.34
N ALA A 84 6.73 4.02 -21.11
CA ALA A 84 7.73 4.33 -22.14
C ALA A 84 8.39 3.08 -22.77
N VAL A 85 8.29 1.92 -22.11
CA VAL A 85 8.79 0.63 -22.61
C VAL A 85 7.68 -0.35 -23.00
N MET A 86 6.43 0.11 -23.04
CA MET A 86 5.25 -0.67 -23.43
C MET A 86 4.73 -0.22 -24.80
N THR A 87 4.09 -1.15 -25.53
CA THR A 87 3.30 -0.78 -26.71
C THR A 87 1.93 -0.24 -26.30
N ASP A 88 1.28 0.52 -27.17
CA ASP A 88 -0.07 1.04 -26.92
C ASP A 88 -1.08 -0.08 -26.67
N GLU A 89 -0.94 -1.24 -27.35
CA GLU A 89 -1.78 -2.40 -27.10
C GLU A 89 -1.59 -2.99 -25.70
N GLN A 90 -0.36 -2.98 -25.17
CA GLN A 90 -0.08 -3.45 -23.81
C GLN A 90 -0.69 -2.50 -22.76
N VAL A 91 -0.62 -1.19 -23.00
CA VAL A 91 -1.21 -0.17 -22.13
C VAL A 91 -2.73 -0.32 -22.11
N GLU A 92 -3.35 -0.49 -23.29
CA GLU A 92 -4.79 -0.66 -23.38
C GLU A 92 -5.25 -1.97 -22.73
N ALA A 93 -4.51 -3.08 -22.93
CA ALA A 93 -4.80 -4.33 -22.24
C ALA A 93 -4.73 -4.19 -20.71
N LEU A 94 -3.75 -3.45 -20.19
CA LEU A 94 -3.66 -3.12 -18.77
C LEU A 94 -4.85 -2.28 -18.31
N ARG A 95 -5.25 -1.27 -19.08
CA ARG A 95 -6.41 -0.41 -18.77
C ARG A 95 -7.70 -1.22 -18.73
N GLN A 96 -7.93 -2.10 -19.70
CA GLN A 96 -9.11 -2.98 -19.74
C GLN A 96 -9.14 -4.00 -18.60
N ALA A 97 -7.98 -4.40 -18.08
CA ALA A 97 -7.92 -5.25 -16.89
C ALA A 97 -8.33 -4.51 -15.60
N HIS A 98 -8.49 -3.18 -15.61
CA HIS A 98 -9.01 -2.41 -14.48
C HIS A 98 -10.43 -1.95 -14.82
N PRO A 99 -11.49 -2.57 -14.25
CA PRO A 99 -12.88 -2.20 -14.55
C PRO A 99 -13.23 -0.71 -14.39
N LEU A 100 -12.57 -0.01 -13.46
CA LEU A 100 -12.74 1.44 -13.25
C LEU A 100 -11.69 2.30 -13.99
N GLY A 101 -10.88 1.70 -14.86
CA GLY A 101 -9.73 2.34 -15.49
C GLY A 101 -8.56 2.52 -14.51
N PHE A 102 -7.55 3.29 -14.93
CA PHE A 102 -6.42 3.62 -14.06
C PHE A 102 -6.86 4.58 -12.96
N GLY A 103 -6.30 4.37 -11.76
CA GLY A 103 -6.50 5.28 -10.65
C GLY A 103 -5.65 6.54 -10.77
N SER A 104 -5.93 7.51 -9.90
CA SER A 104 -5.12 8.71 -9.71
C SER A 104 -4.39 8.68 -8.36
N ALA A 105 -3.35 9.50 -8.20
CA ALA A 105 -2.66 9.65 -6.91
C ALA A 105 -3.63 10.04 -5.78
N ARG A 106 -4.72 10.74 -6.13
CA ARG A 106 -5.75 11.16 -5.19
C ARG A 106 -6.56 10.00 -4.64
N ASP A 107 -6.84 8.97 -5.44
CA ASP A 107 -7.57 7.79 -5.00
C ASP A 107 -6.80 7.02 -3.92
N VAL A 108 -5.49 6.88 -4.11
CA VAL A 108 -4.59 6.29 -3.10
C VAL A 108 -4.51 7.19 -1.87
N ALA A 109 -4.35 8.50 -2.04
CA ALA A 109 -4.25 9.45 -0.93
C ALA A 109 -5.49 9.47 -0.04
N HIS A 110 -6.69 9.40 -0.63
CA HIS A 110 -7.94 9.32 0.14
C HIS A 110 -8.03 8.02 0.96
N ALA A 111 -7.60 6.89 0.40
CA ALA A 111 -7.56 5.63 1.14
C ALA A 111 -6.54 5.67 2.30
N VAL A 112 -5.37 6.31 2.09
CA VAL A 112 -4.40 6.57 3.17
C VAL A 112 -5.04 7.44 4.26
N ALA A 113 -5.66 8.56 3.87
CA ALA A 113 -6.29 9.48 4.80
C ALA A 113 -7.39 8.79 5.64
N PHE A 114 -8.20 7.94 5.03
CA PHE A 114 -9.21 7.14 5.73
C PHE A 114 -8.60 6.23 6.81
N LEU A 115 -7.51 5.52 6.49
CA LEU A 115 -6.83 4.63 7.45
C LEU A 115 -6.11 5.40 8.56
N LEU A 116 -5.64 6.62 8.29
CA LEU A 116 -5.02 7.49 9.29
C LEU A 116 -6.06 8.16 10.20
N ALA A 117 -7.24 8.47 9.67
CA ALA A 117 -8.31 9.15 10.39
C ALA A 117 -8.99 8.27 11.46
N ASP A 118 -9.77 8.91 12.33
CA ASP A 118 -10.57 8.23 13.36
C ASP A 118 -11.65 7.31 12.76
N THR A 119 -12.10 7.57 11.53
CA THR A 119 -12.98 6.65 10.79
C THR A 119 -12.38 5.25 10.60
N GLY A 120 -11.05 5.16 10.56
CA GLY A 120 -10.30 3.90 10.50
C GLY A 120 -9.90 3.34 11.86
N ARG A 121 -10.38 3.88 12.99
CA ARG A 121 -9.88 3.57 14.36
C ARG A 121 -9.94 2.10 14.75
N TRP A 122 -10.77 1.29 14.09
CA TRP A 122 -10.90 -0.14 14.37
C TRP A 122 -10.19 -1.05 13.36
N ILE A 123 -9.39 -0.47 12.46
CA ILE A 123 -8.67 -1.19 11.42
C ILE A 123 -7.18 -1.18 11.75
N THR A 124 -6.60 -2.37 11.95
CA THR A 124 -5.16 -2.59 12.13
C THR A 124 -4.78 -3.97 11.56
N GLY A 125 -3.54 -4.14 11.11
CA GLY A 125 -3.02 -5.37 10.52
C GLY A 125 -3.55 -5.69 9.13
N SER A 126 -4.31 -4.79 8.51
CA SER A 126 -4.98 -5.02 7.24
C SER A 126 -4.22 -4.44 6.05
N THR A 127 -4.45 -5.01 4.87
CA THR A 127 -4.01 -4.46 3.59
C THR A 127 -5.25 -4.08 2.79
N LEU A 128 -5.43 -2.78 2.52
CA LEU A 128 -6.54 -2.28 1.71
C LEU A 128 -6.14 -2.25 0.24
N ILE A 129 -6.84 -2.98 -0.61
CA ILE A 129 -6.61 -2.97 -2.06
C ILE A 129 -7.31 -1.75 -2.68
N VAL A 130 -6.61 -1.00 -3.53
CA VAL A 130 -7.10 0.20 -4.21
C VAL A 130 -6.67 0.15 -5.68
N ASP A 131 -7.41 -0.58 -6.50
CA ASP A 131 -6.93 -1.01 -7.81
C ASP A 131 -7.99 -1.01 -8.91
N GLY A 132 -9.12 -0.33 -8.69
CA GLY A 132 -10.18 -0.23 -9.70
C GLY A 132 -10.84 -1.56 -10.06
N GLY A 133 -10.68 -2.61 -9.23
CA GLY A 133 -11.26 -3.94 -9.45
C GLY A 133 -10.29 -4.93 -10.11
N TYR A 134 -9.04 -4.55 -10.36
CA TYR A 134 -8.03 -5.39 -11.01
C TYR A 134 -7.86 -6.77 -10.32
N SER A 135 -7.85 -6.81 -8.98
CA SER A 135 -7.69 -8.06 -8.23
C SER A 135 -8.99 -8.81 -7.94
N ALA A 136 -10.15 -8.29 -8.37
CA ALA A 136 -11.45 -8.89 -8.09
C ALA A 136 -11.90 -9.93 -9.13
N GLN A 137 -11.10 -10.11 -10.19
CA GLN A 137 -11.37 -10.93 -11.37
C GLN A 137 -10.34 -12.04 -11.58
#